data_AF-A0A952ZSC4-F1
#
_entry.id   AF-A0A952ZSC4-F1
#
_cell.length_a   1.000
_cell.length_b   1.000
_cell.length_c   1.000
_cell.angle_alpha   90.00
_cell.angle_beta   90.00
_cell.angle_gamma   90.00
#
_symmetry.space_group_name_H-M   'P 1'
#
loop_
_entity.id
_entity.type
_entity.pdbx_description
1 polymer ?
#
loop_
_entity_poly.entity_id
_entity_poly.type
_entity_poly.pdbx_seq_one_letter_code
_entity_poly.pdbx_strand_id
1 'polypeptide(L)'
;MTIHWPYLLLALLTLWFPRQWMRLGKLWRNKRKERETMERFAQDGANDPDDKSVRLGRELRNHRNYLDLLRGFMGAVALWRFSFEAEPEQAMLVFAICAAVTFVGVLIQSLRWRARITFFAAIFFYAGLSSGMGNGYPGVLAFLLVCAVNPVIPTPRMFVAAYALTLLPFNFFLGDDQRLAAFNTIILLVPVIWSLMVKRPMVVFTRRRNLTW
;
A
#
# COMPACT_ATOMS: atom_id res chain seq x y z
N MET A 1 29.88 6.07 -5.29
CA MET A 1 28.42 6.20 -5.17
C MET A 1 28.05 7.63 -5.49
N THR A 2 27.29 7.81 -6.55
CA THR A 2 26.70 9.09 -6.95
C THR A 2 25.23 9.07 -6.55
N ILE A 3 24.76 10.15 -5.92
CA ILE A 3 23.36 10.31 -5.53
C ILE A 3 22.69 11.27 -6.50
N HIS A 4 21.66 10.79 -7.19
CA HIS A 4 20.83 11.63 -8.04
C HIS A 4 19.68 12.23 -7.21
N TRP A 5 19.98 13.35 -6.55
CA TRP A 5 19.07 14.05 -5.64
C TRP A 5 17.64 14.27 -6.17
N PRO A 6 17.41 14.63 -7.45
CA PRO A 6 16.04 14.81 -7.96
C PRO A 6 15.18 13.55 -7.84
N TYR A 7 15.74 12.38 -8.15
CA TYR A 7 15.01 11.10 -8.05
C TYR A 7 14.85 10.66 -6.61
N LEU A 8 15.87 10.89 -5.76
CA LEU A 8 15.75 10.59 -4.34
C LEU A 8 14.68 11.45 -3.68
N LEU A 9 14.64 12.76 -3.96
CA LEU A 9 13.60 13.64 -3.45
C LEU A 9 12.22 13.24 -3.96
N LEU A 10 12.11 12.88 -5.25
CA LEU A 10 10.86 12.36 -5.80
C LEU A 10 10.42 11.08 -5.09
N ALA A 11 11.34 10.14 -4.83
CA ALA A 11 11.06 8.91 -4.10
C ALA A 11 10.60 9.19 -2.67
N LEU A 12 11.27 10.08 -1.94
CA LEU A 12 10.88 10.47 -0.59
C LEU A 12 9.50 11.14 -0.57
N LEU A 13 9.27 12.11 -1.46
CA LEU A 13 7.99 12.80 -1.59
C LEU A 13 6.86 11.84 -1.98
N THR A 14 7.11 10.84 -2.80
CA THR A 14 6.06 9.90 -3.21
C THR A 14 5.85 8.80 -2.17
N LEU A 15 6.89 8.18 -1.61
CA LEU A 15 6.75 7.09 -0.66
C LEU A 15 6.32 7.56 0.73
N TRP A 16 6.89 8.66 1.22
CA TRP A 16 6.68 9.09 2.61
C TRP A 16 5.52 10.06 2.79
N PHE A 17 5.01 10.66 1.70
CA PHE A 17 3.87 11.57 1.83
C PHE A 17 2.64 10.82 2.35
N PRO A 18 2.03 11.23 3.46
CA PRO A 18 0.94 10.47 4.04
C PRO A 18 -0.30 10.61 3.16
N ARG A 19 -0.95 9.47 2.85
CA ARG A 19 -2.19 9.40 2.06
C ARG A 19 -3.30 10.36 2.54
N GLN A 20 -3.26 10.78 3.80
CA GLN A 20 -4.22 11.68 4.43
C GLN A 20 -4.17 13.10 3.87
N TRP A 21 -3.01 13.56 3.41
CA TRP A 21 -2.85 14.91 2.87
C TRP A 21 -3.51 15.06 1.50
N MET A 22 -3.72 13.95 0.76
CA MET A 22 -4.57 13.95 -0.43
C MET A 22 -6.06 14.27 -0.14
N ARG A 23 -6.46 14.41 1.13
CA ARG A 23 -7.83 14.81 1.53
C ARG A 23 -8.00 16.33 1.66
N LEU A 24 -6.93 17.13 1.54
CA LEU A 24 -6.95 18.58 1.76
C LEU A 24 -7.88 19.35 0.81
N GLY A 25 -8.27 18.79 -0.34
CA GLY A 25 -9.29 19.38 -1.23
C GLY A 25 -10.73 19.40 -0.68
N LYS A 26 -10.99 18.85 0.53
CA LYS A 26 -12.31 18.85 1.18
C LYS A 26 -12.49 19.90 2.29
N LEU A 27 -11.47 20.68 2.62
CA LEU A 27 -11.60 21.74 3.64
C LEU A 27 -12.61 22.83 3.26
N TRP A 28 -13.01 22.93 1.98
CA TRP A 28 -13.97 23.92 1.47
C TRP A 28 -15.37 23.40 1.14
N ARG A 29 -15.66 22.09 1.20
CA ARG A 29 -17.01 21.59 0.89
C ARG A 29 -17.84 21.41 2.16
N ASN A 30 -18.72 22.39 2.38
CA ASN A 30 -19.84 22.45 3.32
C ASN A 30 -20.23 21.12 3.98
N LYS A 31 -20.11 21.08 5.31
CA LYS A 31 -20.49 19.99 6.22
C LYS A 31 -21.97 19.55 6.11
N ARG A 32 -22.82 20.31 5.41
CA ARG A 32 -24.28 20.08 5.33
C ARG A 32 -24.71 19.01 4.32
N LYS A 33 -23.97 18.81 3.20
CA LYS A 33 -24.27 17.76 2.21
C LYS A 33 -23.72 16.36 2.56
N GLU A 34 -22.82 16.26 3.53
CA GLU A 34 -22.29 14.95 3.98
C GLU A 34 -23.33 14.15 4.78
N ARG A 35 -24.34 14.79 5.39
CA ARG A 35 -25.38 14.12 6.20
C ARG A 35 -26.45 13.43 5.34
N GLU A 36 -26.96 14.10 4.31
CA GLU A 36 -27.94 13.51 3.36
C GLU A 36 -27.32 12.41 2.48
N THR A 37 -26.04 12.55 2.12
CA THR A 37 -25.34 11.47 1.40
C THR A 37 -25.06 10.28 2.36
N MET A 38 -24.82 10.54 3.65
CA MET A 38 -24.67 9.50 4.67
C MET A 38 -25.95 8.69 4.91
N GLU A 39 -27.13 9.32 4.85
CA GLU A 39 -28.41 8.64 5.00
C GLU A 39 -28.73 7.75 3.78
N ARG A 40 -28.41 8.20 2.55
CA ARG A 40 -28.52 7.34 1.36
C ARG A 40 -27.50 6.20 1.35
N PHE A 41 -26.28 6.41 1.87
CA PHE A 41 -25.30 5.33 2.05
C PHE A 41 -25.64 4.36 3.19
N ALA A 42 -26.51 4.75 4.13
CA ALA A 42 -27.03 3.87 5.18
C ALA A 42 -28.18 2.99 4.65
N GLN A 43 -28.92 3.44 3.64
CA GLN A 43 -30.03 2.69 3.02
C GLN A 43 -29.57 1.74 1.88
N ASP A 44 -28.57 2.12 1.06
CA ASP A 44 -28.03 1.22 0.01
C ASP A 44 -27.07 0.13 0.57
N GLY A 45 -27.00 0.02 1.89
CA GLY A 45 -26.15 -0.90 2.65
C GLY A 45 -26.94 -2.04 3.30
N ALA A 46 -27.98 -2.57 2.65
CA ALA A 46 -28.61 -3.84 3.02
C ALA A 46 -27.66 -5.02 2.74
N ASN A 47 -26.47 -5.00 3.35
CA ASN A 47 -25.47 -6.07 3.31
C ASN A 47 -24.84 -6.17 4.70
N ASP A 48 -24.75 -7.42 5.15
CA ASP A 48 -24.37 -7.89 6.49
C ASP A 48 -23.38 -6.95 7.23
N PRO A 49 -23.71 -6.44 8.43
CA PRO A 49 -22.81 -5.66 9.29
C PRO A 49 -21.45 -6.34 9.52
N ASP A 50 -21.39 -7.68 9.40
CA ASP A 50 -20.17 -8.47 9.56
C ASP A 50 -19.33 -8.63 8.30
N ASP A 51 -19.80 -8.21 7.13
CA ASP A 51 -19.02 -8.23 5.90
C ASP A 51 -17.85 -7.21 5.98
N LYS A 52 -16.66 -7.75 6.16
CA LYS A 52 -15.37 -7.03 6.28
C LYS A 52 -14.50 -7.23 5.04
N SER A 53 -15.03 -7.84 3.97
CA SER A 53 -14.31 -8.12 2.73
C SER A 53 -13.89 -6.83 2.00
N VAL A 54 -12.87 -6.95 1.14
CA VAL A 54 -12.46 -5.86 0.25
C VAL A 54 -13.42 -5.81 -0.93
N ARG A 55 -14.20 -4.73 -1.04
CA ARG A 55 -15.12 -4.54 -2.17
C ARG A 55 -14.39 -3.98 -3.38
N LEU A 56 -13.76 -4.85 -4.16
CA LEU A 56 -12.91 -4.47 -5.30
C LEU A 56 -13.60 -3.55 -6.29
N GLY A 57 -14.86 -3.79 -6.66
CA GLY A 57 -15.58 -2.91 -7.61
C GLY A 57 -15.67 -1.46 -7.11
N ARG A 58 -15.85 -1.25 -5.80
CA ARG A 58 -15.86 0.10 -5.20
C ARG A 58 -14.45 0.69 -5.15
N GLU A 59 -13.46 -0.11 -4.82
CA GLU A 59 -12.06 0.32 -4.74
C GLU A 59 -11.50 0.66 -6.12
N LEU A 60 -11.80 -0.11 -7.16
CA LEU A 60 -11.42 0.15 -8.56
C LEU A 60 -12.14 1.38 -9.14
N ARG A 61 -13.30 1.78 -8.63
CA ARG A 61 -13.96 3.02 -9.10
C ARG A 61 -13.35 4.28 -8.48
N ASN A 62 -12.55 4.15 -7.41
CA ASN A 62 -12.05 5.29 -6.66
C ASN A 62 -10.74 5.82 -7.26
N HIS A 63 -10.79 6.95 -7.98
CA HIS A 63 -9.61 7.62 -8.57
C HIS A 63 -8.41 7.76 -7.60
N ARG A 64 -8.67 7.94 -6.30
CA ARG A 64 -7.62 8.11 -5.29
C ARG A 64 -6.76 6.87 -5.09
N ASN A 65 -7.32 5.70 -5.39
CA ASN A 65 -6.59 4.44 -5.33
C ASN A 65 -5.56 4.36 -6.46
N TYR A 66 -5.89 4.83 -7.67
CA TYR A 66 -4.94 4.92 -8.76
C TYR A 66 -3.83 5.94 -8.51
N LEU A 67 -4.14 7.06 -7.86
CA LEU A 67 -3.09 7.99 -7.40
C LEU A 67 -2.16 7.34 -6.38
N ASP A 68 -2.71 6.52 -5.47
CA ASP A 68 -1.91 5.78 -4.48
C ASP A 68 -1.02 4.72 -5.15
N LEU A 69 -1.55 4.04 -6.17
CA LEU A 69 -0.83 3.07 -7.00
C LEU A 69 0.29 3.74 -7.79
N LEU A 70 -0.02 4.82 -8.52
CA LEU A 70 0.97 5.57 -9.29
C LEU A 70 2.07 6.10 -8.37
N ARG A 71 1.70 6.62 -7.20
CA ARG A 71 2.65 7.13 -6.22
C ARG A 71 3.58 6.04 -5.69
N GLY A 72 3.04 4.87 -5.32
CA GLY A 72 3.86 3.73 -4.90
C GLY A 72 4.82 3.27 -6.00
N PHE A 73 4.31 3.20 -7.24
CA PHE A 73 5.08 2.81 -8.42
C PHE A 73 6.22 3.79 -8.73
N MET A 74 5.89 5.08 -8.89
CA MET A 74 6.88 6.12 -9.20
C MET A 74 7.93 6.24 -8.09
N GLY A 75 7.52 6.13 -6.83
CA GLY A 75 8.45 6.16 -5.71
C GLY A 75 9.41 4.99 -5.68
N ALA A 76 8.91 3.77 -5.94
CA ALA A 76 9.76 2.59 -6.05
C ALA A 76 10.73 2.69 -7.23
N VAL A 77 10.24 3.08 -8.42
CA VAL A 77 11.08 3.22 -9.62
C VAL A 77 12.16 4.29 -9.40
N ALA A 78 11.78 5.47 -8.91
CA ALA A 78 12.72 6.56 -8.65
C ALA A 78 13.80 6.14 -7.64
N LEU A 79 13.43 5.42 -6.57
CA LEU A 79 14.36 4.95 -5.55
C LEU A 79 15.30 3.86 -6.07
N TRP A 80 14.73 2.76 -6.55
CA TRP A 80 15.46 1.52 -6.81
C TRP A 80 16.21 1.50 -8.14
N ARG A 81 15.84 2.36 -9.10
CA ARG A 81 16.48 2.40 -10.43
C ARG A 81 17.30 3.66 -10.69
N PHE A 82 16.92 4.80 -10.11
CA PHE A 82 17.45 6.09 -10.55
C PHE A 82 18.13 6.93 -9.46
N SER A 83 17.89 6.66 -8.17
CA SER A 83 18.42 7.52 -7.10
C SER A 83 19.91 7.35 -6.84
N PHE A 84 20.46 6.18 -7.14
CA PHE A 84 21.83 5.82 -6.83
C PHE A 84 22.51 5.15 -8.01
N GLU A 85 23.72 5.61 -8.30
CA GLU A 85 24.67 4.94 -9.16
C GLU A 85 25.87 4.53 -8.30
N ALA A 86 26.19 3.24 -8.25
CA ALA A 86 27.18 2.72 -7.32
C ALA A 86 27.96 1.55 -7.92
N GLU A 87 29.24 1.51 -7.57
CA GLU A 87 30.12 0.39 -7.87
C GLU A 87 29.68 -0.88 -7.10
N PRO A 88 30.05 -2.08 -7.57
CA PRO A 88 29.67 -3.34 -6.94
C PRO A 88 29.99 -3.43 -5.44
N GLU A 89 31.11 -2.84 -5.01
CA GLU A 89 31.55 -2.79 -3.61
C GLU A 89 30.56 -2.04 -2.70
N GLN A 90 29.79 -1.12 -3.27
CA GLN A 90 28.82 -0.27 -2.56
C GLN A 90 27.37 -0.79 -2.69
N ALA A 91 27.14 -1.86 -3.45
CA ALA A 91 25.81 -2.37 -3.76
C ALA A 91 25.00 -2.72 -2.50
N MET A 92 25.64 -3.31 -1.48
CA MET A 92 24.96 -3.65 -0.21
C MET A 92 24.54 -2.42 0.58
N LEU A 93 25.37 -1.36 0.58
CA LEU A 93 25.03 -0.11 1.25
C LEU A 93 23.84 0.57 0.56
N VAL A 94 23.86 0.65 -0.78
CA VAL A 94 22.74 1.22 -1.56
C VAL A 94 21.47 0.41 -1.33
N PHE A 95 21.56 -0.92 -1.38
CA PHE A 95 20.43 -1.79 -1.09
C PHE A 95 19.86 -1.52 0.31
N ALA A 96 20.71 -1.40 1.34
CA ALA A 96 20.29 -1.12 2.70
C ALA A 96 19.59 0.25 2.83
N ILE A 97 20.10 1.28 2.16
CA ILE A 97 19.49 2.62 2.12
C ILE A 97 18.11 2.55 1.45
N CYS A 98 18.01 1.95 0.27
CA CYS A 98 16.75 1.80 -0.46
C CYS A 98 15.74 0.96 0.33
N ALA A 99 16.20 -0.10 0.99
CA ALA A 99 15.37 -0.94 1.86
C ALA A 99 14.84 -0.14 3.06
N ALA A 100 15.69 0.65 3.72
CA ALA A 100 15.29 1.50 4.85
C ALA A 100 14.26 2.56 4.43
N VAL A 101 14.49 3.26 3.31
CA VAL A 101 13.55 4.26 2.78
C VAL A 101 12.21 3.63 2.43
N THR A 102 12.22 2.46 1.78
CA THR A 102 11.02 1.70 1.44
C THR A 102 10.28 1.24 2.70
N PHE A 103 11.00 0.73 3.70
CA PHE A 103 10.45 0.28 4.97
C PHE A 103 9.72 1.41 5.69
N VAL A 104 10.35 2.58 5.81
CA VAL A 104 9.72 3.79 6.39
C VAL A 104 8.45 4.16 5.61
N GLY A 105 8.49 4.13 4.27
CA GLY A 105 7.31 4.39 3.44
C GLY A 105 6.16 3.44 3.74
N VAL A 106 6.43 2.14 3.82
CA VAL A 106 5.42 1.11 4.15
C VAL A 106 4.85 1.32 5.55
N LEU A 107 5.67 1.70 6.53
CA LEU A 107 5.19 2.04 7.87
C LEU A 107 4.28 3.27 7.86
N ILE A 108 4.67 4.34 7.17
CA ILE A 108 3.85 5.57 7.08
C ILE A 108 2.49 5.27 6.45
N GLN A 109 2.43 4.44 5.40
CA GLN A 109 1.17 4.13 4.73
C GLN A 109 0.31 3.12 5.50
N SER A 110 0.92 2.26 6.32
CA SER A 110 0.22 1.22 7.07
C SER A 110 -0.24 1.66 8.46
N LEU A 111 0.42 2.64 9.08
CA LEU A 111 0.17 3.05 10.46
C LEU A 111 -0.56 4.38 10.55
N ARG A 112 -1.44 4.47 11.54
CA ARG A 112 -2.01 5.75 11.96
C ARG A 112 -2.04 5.88 13.46
N TRP A 113 -1.50 6.99 13.93
CA TRP A 113 -1.65 7.44 15.32
C TRP A 113 -2.75 8.51 15.41
N ARG A 114 -3.65 8.35 16.38
CA ARG A 114 -4.60 9.40 16.80
C ARG A 114 -4.75 9.35 18.31
N ALA A 115 -5.42 8.31 18.81
CA ALA A 115 -5.51 7.96 20.23
C ALA A 115 -5.09 6.50 20.49
N ARG A 116 -5.16 5.65 19.45
CA ARG A 116 -4.69 4.27 19.43
C ARG A 116 -4.09 3.99 18.05
N ILE A 117 -3.12 3.07 17.99
CA ILE A 117 -2.56 2.59 16.71
C ILE A 117 -3.66 1.89 15.91
N THR A 118 -3.86 2.33 14.67
CA THR A 118 -4.74 1.67 13.70
C THR A 118 -3.95 1.28 12.46
N PHE A 119 -4.13 0.04 12.00
CA PHE A 119 -3.47 -0.47 10.81
C PHE A 119 -4.37 -0.34 9.58
N PHE A 120 -3.79 0.10 8.46
CA PHE A 120 -4.47 0.27 7.19
C PHE A 120 -3.90 -0.66 6.13
N ALA A 121 -4.78 -1.26 5.34
CA ALA A 121 -4.40 -2.02 4.14
C ALA A 121 -4.26 -1.04 2.97
N ALA A 122 -3.07 -0.47 2.77
CA ALA A 122 -2.76 0.43 1.65
C ALA A 122 -2.58 -0.36 0.34
N ILE A 123 -3.60 -1.12 -0.04
CA ILE A 123 -3.57 -2.14 -1.11
C ILE A 123 -2.97 -1.60 -2.40
N PHE A 124 -3.47 -0.47 -2.89
CA PHE A 124 -3.02 0.12 -4.15
C PHE A 124 -1.60 0.68 -4.06
N PHE A 125 -1.23 1.28 -2.93
CA PHE A 125 0.15 1.70 -2.70
C PHE A 125 1.11 0.50 -2.72
N TYR A 126 0.76 -0.61 -2.06
CA TYR A 126 1.57 -1.84 -2.09
C TYR A 126 1.67 -2.43 -3.49
N ALA A 127 0.56 -2.47 -4.23
CA ALA A 127 0.56 -2.92 -5.62
C ALA A 127 1.48 -2.06 -6.49
N GLY A 128 1.39 -0.74 -6.35
CA GLY A 128 2.28 0.21 -7.02
C GLY A 128 3.74 0.00 -6.63
N LEU A 129 4.03 -0.03 -5.33
CA LEU A 129 5.36 -0.22 -4.76
C LEU A 129 6.02 -1.49 -5.33
N SER A 130 5.35 -2.63 -5.21
CA SER A 130 5.90 -3.91 -5.68
C SER A 130 6.02 -3.99 -7.20
N SER A 131 5.17 -3.29 -7.95
CA SER A 131 5.28 -3.19 -9.41
C SER A 131 6.39 -2.23 -9.86
N GLY A 132 6.80 -1.29 -9.01
CA GLY A 132 7.92 -0.38 -9.31
C GLY A 132 9.28 -0.94 -8.89
N MET A 133 9.30 -2.04 -8.15
CA MET A 133 10.52 -2.74 -7.74
C MET A 133 10.90 -3.83 -8.76
N GLY A 134 12.20 -3.99 -9.03
CA GLY A 134 12.70 -4.97 -10.01
C GLY A 134 12.15 -4.67 -11.41
N ASN A 135 11.83 -5.70 -12.20
CA ASN A 135 11.16 -5.58 -13.52
C ASN A 135 9.64 -5.33 -13.46
N GLY A 136 9.03 -5.35 -12.28
CA GLY A 136 7.63 -4.95 -12.06
C GLY A 136 6.54 -5.97 -12.41
N TYR A 137 6.78 -6.89 -13.35
CA TYR A 137 5.81 -7.93 -13.72
C TYR A 137 5.30 -8.76 -12.53
N PRO A 138 6.15 -9.20 -11.58
CA PRO A 138 5.68 -9.96 -10.41
C PRO A 138 4.64 -9.21 -9.59
N GLY A 139 4.85 -7.91 -9.36
CA GLY A 139 3.97 -7.06 -8.58
C GLY A 139 2.57 -6.95 -9.20
N VAL A 140 2.51 -6.76 -10.52
CA VAL A 140 1.26 -6.65 -11.27
C VAL A 140 0.52 -7.99 -11.33
N LEU A 141 1.20 -9.07 -11.68
CA LEU A 141 0.58 -10.40 -11.82
C LEU A 141 0.04 -10.91 -10.49
N ALA A 142 0.81 -10.78 -9.40
CA ALA A 142 0.35 -11.11 -8.06
C ALA A 142 -0.90 -10.29 -7.68
N PHE A 143 -0.94 -9.00 -8.04
CA PHE A 143 -2.05 -8.12 -7.68
C PHE A 143 -3.32 -8.50 -8.44
N LEU A 144 -3.20 -8.77 -9.75
CA LEU A 144 -4.31 -9.25 -10.57
C LEU A 144 -4.84 -10.59 -10.08
N LEU A 145 -3.95 -11.53 -9.73
CA LEU A 145 -4.35 -12.85 -9.23
C LEU A 145 -5.12 -12.73 -7.91
N VAL A 146 -4.62 -11.94 -6.96
CA VAL A 146 -5.32 -11.73 -5.67
C VAL A 146 -6.63 -10.97 -5.86
N CYS A 147 -6.71 -10.08 -6.85
CA CYS A 147 -7.98 -9.46 -7.21
C CYS A 147 -8.98 -10.49 -7.75
N ALA A 148 -8.54 -11.45 -8.56
CA ALA A 148 -9.38 -12.51 -9.09
C ALA A 148 -9.93 -13.44 -7.99
N VAL A 149 -9.11 -13.79 -6.99
CA VAL A 149 -9.53 -14.63 -5.86
C VAL A 149 -10.13 -13.85 -4.68
N ASN A 150 -10.25 -12.53 -4.78
CA ASN A 150 -10.81 -11.69 -3.71
C ASN A 150 -12.20 -12.12 -3.18
N PRO A 151 -13.13 -12.69 -3.98
CA PRO A 151 -14.42 -13.14 -3.44
C PRO A 151 -14.31 -14.14 -2.28
N VAL A 152 -13.21 -14.89 -2.17
CA VAL A 152 -12.97 -15.83 -1.06
C VAL A 152 -12.13 -15.24 0.08
N ILE A 153 -11.73 -13.97 -0.02
CA ILE A 153 -10.87 -13.30 0.96
C ILE A 153 -11.73 -12.45 1.92
N PRO A 154 -11.87 -12.86 3.19
CA PRO A 154 -12.86 -12.25 4.09
C PRO A 154 -12.42 -10.93 4.71
N THR A 155 -11.12 -10.60 4.69
CA THR A 155 -10.60 -9.41 5.39
C THR A 155 -9.47 -8.71 4.63
N PRO A 156 -9.26 -7.40 4.85
CA PRO A 156 -8.18 -6.65 4.20
C PRO A 156 -6.79 -7.13 4.61
N ARG A 157 -6.66 -7.68 5.82
CA ARG A 157 -5.43 -8.31 6.29
C ARG A 157 -5.11 -9.54 5.44
N MET A 158 -6.09 -10.42 5.26
CA MET A 158 -5.94 -11.61 4.42
C MET A 158 -5.66 -11.24 2.96
N PHE A 159 -6.22 -10.12 2.47
CA PHE A 159 -5.91 -9.62 1.13
C PHE A 159 -4.43 -9.26 0.99
N VAL A 160 -3.88 -8.46 1.90
CA VAL A 160 -2.46 -8.07 1.86
C VAL A 160 -1.55 -9.29 2.07
N ALA A 161 -1.92 -10.20 2.97
CA ALA A 161 -1.19 -11.45 3.17
C ALA A 161 -1.18 -12.33 1.92
N ALA A 162 -2.34 -12.55 1.30
CA ALA A 162 -2.46 -13.28 0.04
C ALA A 162 -1.64 -12.60 -1.07
N TYR A 163 -1.69 -11.26 -1.14
CA TYR A 163 -0.88 -10.52 -2.11
C TYR A 163 0.61 -10.76 -1.92
N ALA A 164 1.12 -10.62 -0.70
CA ALA A 164 2.52 -10.91 -0.42
C ALA A 164 2.89 -12.39 -0.68
N LEU A 165 2.04 -13.34 -0.31
CA LEU A 165 2.32 -14.77 -0.52
C LEU A 165 2.29 -15.17 -2.00
N THR A 166 1.39 -14.59 -2.80
CA THR A 166 1.37 -14.80 -4.26
C THR A 166 2.52 -14.06 -4.96
N LEU A 167 2.99 -12.95 -4.39
CA LEU A 167 4.14 -12.22 -4.90
C LEU A 167 5.43 -13.05 -4.83
N LEU A 168 5.58 -13.92 -3.82
CA LEU A 168 6.76 -14.77 -3.65
C LEU A 168 7.06 -15.67 -4.87
N PRO A 169 6.15 -16.56 -5.34
CA PRO A 169 6.42 -17.39 -6.51
C PRO A 169 6.62 -16.56 -7.78
N PHE A 170 5.88 -15.48 -7.99
CA PHE A 170 6.12 -14.61 -9.15
C PHE A 170 7.50 -13.95 -9.09
N ASN A 171 7.93 -13.47 -7.93
CA ASN A 171 9.27 -12.92 -7.75
C ASN A 171 10.36 -13.99 -7.91
N PHE A 172 10.10 -15.23 -7.49
CA PHE A 172 11.05 -16.33 -7.65
C PHE A 172 11.28 -16.71 -9.11
N PHE A 173 10.19 -16.82 -9.90
CA PHE A 173 10.26 -17.25 -11.31
C PHE A 173 10.50 -16.12 -12.31
N LEU A 174 10.02 -14.91 -12.01
CA LEU A 174 10.06 -13.79 -12.94
C LEU A 174 10.91 -12.62 -12.42
N GLY A 175 11.48 -12.68 -11.22
CA GLY A 175 12.29 -11.58 -10.67
C GLY A 175 13.75 -11.63 -11.12
N ASP A 176 14.34 -10.45 -11.34
CA ASP A 176 15.73 -10.34 -11.84
C ASP A 176 16.78 -10.46 -10.73
N ASP A 177 16.48 -10.00 -9.50
CA ASP A 177 17.37 -10.08 -8.33
C ASP A 177 16.62 -10.74 -7.17
N GLN A 178 17.16 -11.88 -6.70
CA GLN A 178 16.55 -12.69 -5.63
C GLN A 178 16.48 -11.98 -4.27
N ARG A 179 17.45 -11.10 -3.96
CA ARG A 179 17.44 -10.30 -2.73
C ARG A 179 16.34 -9.24 -2.79
N LEU A 180 16.22 -8.55 -3.92
CA LEU A 180 15.16 -7.57 -4.13
C LEU A 180 13.78 -8.24 -4.14
N ALA A 181 13.66 -9.40 -4.78
CA ALA A 181 12.48 -10.27 -4.78
C ALA A 181 12.05 -10.68 -3.35
N ALA A 182 13.00 -11.17 -2.54
CA ALA A 182 12.75 -11.53 -1.15
C ALA A 182 12.32 -10.30 -0.34
N PHE A 183 13.03 -9.18 -0.46
CA PHE A 183 12.70 -7.94 0.25
C PHE A 183 11.31 -7.41 -0.13
N ASN A 184 10.98 -7.36 -1.43
CA ASN A 184 9.68 -6.93 -1.94
C ASN A 184 8.52 -7.76 -1.35
N THR A 185 8.75 -9.06 -1.16
CA THR A 185 7.77 -9.96 -0.53
C THR A 185 7.66 -9.69 0.97
N ILE A 186 8.80 -9.68 1.68
CA ILE A 186 8.86 -9.54 3.14
C ILE A 186 8.30 -8.20 3.59
N ILE A 187 8.60 -7.12 2.87
CA ILE A 187 8.19 -5.78 3.28
C ILE A 187 6.67 -5.61 3.32
N LEU A 188 5.94 -6.31 2.45
CA LEU A 188 4.47 -6.28 2.46
C LEU A 188 3.85 -7.10 3.60
N LEU A 189 4.58 -8.09 4.13
CA LEU A 189 4.15 -8.88 5.29
C LEU A 189 4.33 -8.12 6.61
N VAL A 190 5.26 -7.16 6.68
CA VAL A 190 5.51 -6.36 7.89
C VAL A 190 4.23 -5.79 8.52
N PRO A 191 3.37 -5.03 7.82
CA PRO A 191 2.16 -4.47 8.43
C PRO A 191 1.14 -5.56 8.84
N VAL A 192 1.12 -6.70 8.14
CA VAL A 192 0.26 -7.84 8.48
C VAL A 192 0.71 -8.46 9.79
N ILE A 193 1.99 -8.83 9.90
CA ILE A 193 2.59 -9.45 11.09
C ILE A 193 2.47 -8.50 12.28
N TRP A 194 2.79 -7.22 12.09
CA TRP A 194 2.68 -6.25 13.17
C TRP A 194 1.24 -6.09 13.65
N SER A 195 0.25 -6.08 12.74
CA SER A 195 -1.16 -6.03 13.12
C SER A 195 -1.59 -7.26 13.94
N LEU A 196 -1.00 -8.44 13.68
CA LEU A 196 -1.24 -9.67 14.43
C LEU A 196 -0.59 -9.62 15.82
N MET A 197 0.67 -9.19 15.91
CA MET A 197 1.39 -9.05 17.17
C MET A 197 0.68 -8.09 18.14
N VAL A 198 0.15 -6.98 17.63
CA VAL A 198 -0.60 -5.99 18.44
C VAL A 198 -2.09 -6.39 18.59
N LYS A 199 -2.52 -7.51 18.00
CA LYS A 199 -3.91 -8.01 18.00
C LYS A 199 -4.92 -6.96 17.53
N ARG A 200 -4.57 -6.14 16.52
CA ARG A 200 -5.41 -5.07 15.96
C ARG A 200 -5.79 -5.36 14.51
N PRO A 201 -7.08 -5.24 14.13
CA PRO A 201 -7.50 -5.48 12.75
C PRO A 201 -6.94 -4.42 11.79
N MET A 202 -6.65 -4.84 10.56
CA MET A 202 -6.38 -3.91 9.46
C MET A 202 -7.71 -3.45 8.85
N VAL A 203 -7.81 -2.16 8.52
CA VAL A 203 -9.01 -1.58 7.90
C VAL A 203 -8.69 -1.01 6.52
N VAL A 204 -9.67 -1.02 5.63
CA VAL A 204 -9.58 -0.30 4.34
C VAL A 204 -9.80 1.19 4.58
N PHE A 205 -9.01 2.03 3.90
CA PHE A 205 -8.98 3.48 4.11
C PHE A 205 -10.31 4.20 3.84
N THR A 206 -11.22 3.58 3.09
CA THR A 206 -12.55 4.11 2.72
C THR A 206 -13.60 3.96 3.84
N ARG A 207 -13.41 3.07 4.82
CA ARG A 207 -14.38 2.83 5.90
C ARG A 207 -14.09 3.76 7.09
N ARG A 208 -14.83 4.87 7.23
CA ARG A 208 -14.94 5.55 8.53
C ARG A 208 -15.76 4.63 9.44
N ARG A 209 -15.10 3.98 10.39
CA ARG A 209 -15.77 3.25 11.46
C ARG A 209 -16.21 4.30 12.50
N ASN A 210 -17.50 4.54 12.63
CA ASN A 210 -18.06 5.13 13.84
C ASN A 210 -17.89 4.06 14.92
N LEU A 211 -16.75 4.08 15.61
CA LEU A 211 -16.57 3.29 16.81
C LEU A 211 -17.18 4.09 17.95
N THR A 212 -18.47 3.89 18.18
CA THR A 212 -19.03 4.03 19.53
C THR A 212 -18.49 2.87 20.34
N TRP A 213 -17.60 3.19 21.29
CA TRP A 213 -17.37 2.38 22.48
C TRP A 213 -18.00 3.14 23.63
#